data_AF-A0AAX6NIQ8-F1
#
_entry.id   AF-A0AAX6NIQ8-F1
#
_cell.length_a   1.000
_cell.length_b   1.000
_cell.length_c   1.000
_cell.angle_alpha   90.00
_cell.angle_beta   90.00
_cell.angle_gamma   90.00
#
_symmetry.space_group_name_H-M   'P 1'
#
loop_
_entity.id
_entity.type
_entity.pdbx_description
1 polymer ?
#
loop_
_entity_poly.entity_id
_entity_poly.type
_entity_poly.pdbx_seq_one_letter_code
_entity_poly.pdbx_strand_id
1 'polypeptide(L)' 'MKFIEKGFLYGFILGISLGLFTVPYKEVIVGDLEETNYFDLSDFIIPLLRVGVVVALVGAVIGFFLYQRNKKSLD' A
#
# COMPACT_ATOMS: atom_id res chain seq x y z
N MET A 1 -2.81 -0.95 -22.02
CA MET A 1 -2.05 -1.56 -20.89
C MET A 1 -1.24 -0.54 -20.10
N LYS A 2 -0.46 0.35 -20.72
CA LYS A 2 0.38 1.36 -20.02
C LYS A 2 -0.30 2.17 -18.89
N PHE A 3 -1.59 2.50 -19.01
CA PHE A 3 -2.33 3.22 -17.94
C PHE A 3 -2.62 2.36 -16.71
N ILE A 4 -2.90 1.07 -16.92
CA ILE A 4 -3.18 0.12 -15.83
C ILE A 4 -1.89 -0.19 -15.07
N GLU A 5 -0.79 -0.41 -15.80
CA GLU A 5 0.54 -0.63 -15.21
C GLU A 5 1.00 0.58 -14.39
N LYS A 6 0.83 1.80 -14.92
CA LYS A 6 1.10 3.03 -14.18
C LYS A 6 0.22 3.12 -12.93
N GLY A 7 -1.09 2.89 -13.07
CA GLY A 7 -2.02 2.88 -11.94
C GLY A 7 -1.63 1.90 -10.85
N PHE A 8 -1.23 0.68 -11.24
CA PHE A 8 -0.74 -0.33 -10.30
C PHE A 8 0.53 0.11 -9.59
N LEU A 9 1.54 0.59 -10.33
CA LEU A 9 2.82 1.01 -9.75
C LEU A 9 2.66 2.19 -8.80
N TYR A 10 1.91 3.22 -9.19
CA TYR A 10 1.63 4.38 -8.33
C TYR A 10 0.80 3.98 -7.11
N GLY A 11 -0.19 3.09 -7.29
CA GLY A 11 -0.96 2.54 -6.18
C GLY A 11 -0.09 1.72 -5.22
N PHE A 12 0.86 0.94 -5.72
CA PHE A 12 1.78 0.16 -4.89
C PHE A 12 2.69 1.06 -4.06
N ILE A 13 3.32 2.06 -4.68
CA ILE A 13 4.18 3.02 -3.97
C ILE A 13 3.38 3.74 -2.88
N LEU A 14 2.19 4.24 -3.21
CA LEU A 14 1.30 4.90 -2.26
C LEU A 14 0.88 3.96 -1.12
N GLY A 15 0.58 2.70 -1.43
CA GLY A 15 0.22 1.69 -0.44
C GLY A 15 1.36 1.35 0.52
N ILE A 16 2.59 1.23 0.02
CA ILE A 16 3.77 1.08 0.88
C ILE A 16 3.96 2.32 1.74
N SER A 17 3.87 3.52 1.17
CA SER A 17 3.98 4.77 1.94
C SER A 17 2.96 4.86 3.08
N LEU A 18 1.69 4.53 2.82
CA LEU A 18 0.65 4.49 3.86
C LEU A 18 0.87 3.35 4.87
N GLY A 19 1.31 2.20 4.38
CA GLY A 19 1.63 1.04 5.22
C GLY A 19 2.73 1.33 6.24
N LEU A 20 3.74 2.13 5.89
CA LEU A 20 4.80 2.52 6.83
C LEU A 20 4.27 3.29 8.06
N PHE A 21 3.16 4.02 7.94
CA PHE A 21 2.57 4.77 9.05
C PHE A 21 1.52 3.96 9.83
N THR A 22 1.00 2.88 9.25
CA THR A 22 -0.15 2.14 9.79
C THR A 22 0.21 0.75 10.29
N VAL A 23 1.26 0.14 9.74
CA VAL A 23 1.72 -1.18 10.17
C VAL A 23 2.55 -1.00 11.45
N PRO A 24 2.15 -1.66 12.56
CA PRO A 24 2.92 -1.59 13.79
C PRO A 24 4.27 -2.29 13.59
N TYR A 25 5.35 -1.57 13.88
CA TYR A 25 6.73 -2.09 13.84
C TYR A 25 7.27 -2.43 15.24
N LYS A 26 6.53 -2.05 16.28
CA LYS A 26 6.85 -2.32 17.68
C LYS A 26 5.57 -2.42 18.49
N GLU A 27 5.65 -3.13 19.58
CA GLU A 27 4.66 -3.17 20.64
C GLU A 27 5.23 -2.46 21.87
N VAL A 28 4.46 -1.54 22.45
CA VAL A 28 4.83 -0.87 23.70
C VAL A 28 3.89 -1.40 24.77
N ILE A 29 4.44 -2.18 25.69
CA ILE A 29 3.68 -2.71 26.82
C ILE A 29 3.77 -1.66 27.92
N VAL A 30 2.64 -1.01 28.23
CA VAL A 30 2.57 0.01 29.27
C VAL A 30 2.32 -0.66 30.61
N GLY A 31 3.35 -0.70 31.46
CA GLY A 31 3.35 -1.23 32.83
C GLY A 31 4.29 -0.44 33.75
N ASP A 32 4.69 -0.99 34.90
CA ASP A 32 5.59 -0.34 35.88
C ASP A 32 7.01 -0.04 35.32
N LEU A 33 7.41 -0.78 34.27
CA LEU A 33 8.58 -0.52 33.45
C LEU A 33 8.11 -0.52 31.99
N GLU A 34 8.31 0.59 31.27
CA GLU A 34 7.99 0.64 29.83
C GLU A 34 8.89 -0.33 29.07
N GLU A 35 8.32 -1.44 28.59
CA GLU A 35 9.04 -2.42 27.79
C GLU A 35 8.66 -2.25 26.31
N THR A 36 9.66 -2.00 25.47
CA THR A 36 9.47 -1.87 24.01
C THR A 36 9.96 -3.14 23.33
N ASN A 37 9.03 -3.91 22.79
CA ASN A 37 9.32 -5.09 21.98
C ASN A 37 9.23 -4.71 20.50
N TYR A 38 10.36 -4.81 19.79
CA TYR A 38 10.38 -4.63 18.35
C TYR A 38 9.94 -5.92 17.68
N PHE A 39 9.08 -5.82 16.67
CA PHE A 39 8.69 -6.99 15.90
C PHE A 39 9.83 -7.44 14.98
N ASP A 40 9.84 -8.74 14.69
CA ASP A 40 10.72 -9.27 13.66
C ASP A 40 10.46 -8.60 12.31
N LEU A 41 11.52 -8.49 11.50
CA LEU A 41 11.44 -7.82 10.21
C LEU A 41 10.37 -8.45 9.30
N SER A 42 10.18 -9.77 9.37
CA SER A 42 9.14 -10.49 8.62
C SER A 42 7.73 -10.06 9.02
N ASP A 43 7.50 -9.85 10.32
CA ASP A 43 6.19 -9.54 10.89
C ASP A 43 5.77 -8.11 10.55
N PHE A 44 6.74 -7.24 10.25
CA PHE A 44 6.51 -5.90 9.71
C PHE A 44 6.37 -5.90 8.18
N ILE A 45 7.27 -6.58 7.45
CA ILE A 45 7.31 -6.54 5.98
C ILE A 45 6.08 -7.21 5.35
N ILE A 46 5.61 -8.33 5.90
CA ILE A 46 4.49 -9.08 5.30
C ILE A 46 3.19 -8.25 5.30
N PRO A 47 2.75 -7.63 6.42
CA PRO A 47 1.62 -6.73 6.43
C PRO A 47 1.84 -5.49 5.55
N LEU A 48 3.05 -4.92 5.53
CA LEU A 48 3.38 -3.77 4.70
C LEU A 48 3.18 -4.06 3.20
N LEU A 49 3.72 -5.18 2.72
CA LEU A 49 3.52 -5.64 1.35
C LEU A 49 2.04 -5.92 1.04
N ARG A 50 1.29 -6.47 2.00
CA ARG A 50 -0.15 -6.70 1.84
C ARG A 50 -0.90 -5.40 1.60
N VAL A 51 -0.65 -4.36 2.39
CA VAL A 51 -1.25 -3.03 2.18
C VAL A 51 -0.84 -2.47 0.81
N GLY A 52 0.45 -2.58 0.46
CA GLY A 52 0.96 -2.19 -0.85
C GLY A 52 0.19 -2.82 -2.01
N VAL A 53 0.02 -4.15 -1.99
CA VAL A 53 -0.71 -4.89 -3.04
C VAL A 53 -2.17 -4.50 -3.11
N VAL A 54 -2.87 -4.34 -1.98
CA VAL A 54 -4.28 -3.93 -1.96
C VAL A 54 -4.47 -2.56 -2.62
N VAL A 55 -3.63 -1.58 -2.25
CA VAL A 55 -3.70 -0.23 -2.85
C VAL A 55 -3.26 -0.25 -4.32
N ALA A 56 -2.30 -1.10 -4.70
CA ALA A 56 -1.90 -1.29 -6.09
C ALA A 56 -3.05 -1.78 -6.97
N LEU A 57 -3.86 -2.73 -6.48
CA LEU A 57 -5.04 -3.22 -7.18
C LEU A 57 -6.07 -2.10 -7.36
N VAL A 58 -6.31 -1.27 -6.33
CA VAL A 58 -7.18 -0.09 -6.43
C VAL A 58 -6.63 0.90 -7.47
N GLY A 59 -5.33 1.16 -7.46
CA GLY A 59 -4.66 2.01 -8.44
C GLY A 59 -4.79 1.47 -9.86
N ALA A 60 -4.69 0.15 -10.06
CA ALA A 60 -4.89 -0.49 -11.36
C ALA A 60 -6.32 -0.31 -11.89
N VAL A 61 -7.32 -0.44 -11.00
CA VAL A 61 -8.75 -0.20 -11.32
C VAL A 61 -8.96 1.26 -11.74
N ILE A 62 -8.39 2.22 -11.01
CA ILE A 62 -8.45 3.64 -11.37
C ILE A 62 -7.78 3.88 -12.75
N GLY A 63 -6.60 3.30 -12.97
CA GLY A 63 -5.89 3.38 -14.24
C GLY A 63 -6.71 2.81 -15.42
N PHE A 64 -7.46 1.74 -15.18
CA PHE A 64 -8.38 1.16 -16.16
C PHE A 64 -9.55 2.11 -16.49
N PHE A 65 -10.19 2.71 -15.49
CA PHE A 65 -11.26 3.69 -15.72
C PHE A 65 -10.76 4.93 -16.46
N LEU A 66 -9.58 5.43 -16.13
CA LEU A 66 -8.96 6.56 -16.85
C LEU A 66 -8.68 6.21 -18.31
N TYR A 67 -8.20 5.00 -18.59
CA TYR A 67 -8.01 4.52 -19.95
C TYR A 67 -9.33 4.49 -20.74
N GLN A 68 -10.40 3.96 -20.14
CA GLN A 68 -11.72 3.96 -20.79
C GLN A 68 -12.23 5.38 -21.05
N ARG A 69 -12.05 6.30 -20.10
CA ARG A 69 -12.51 7.70 -20.24
C ARG A 69 -11.77 8.42 -21.36
N ASN A 70 -10.44 8.25 -21.45
CA ASN A 70 -9.65 8.84 -22.54
C ASN A 70 -10.03 8.24 -23.90
N LYS A 71 -10.32 6.94 -23.98
CA LYS A 71 -10.77 6.32 -25.23
C LYS A 71 -12.11 6.87 -25.69
N LYS A 72 -13.07 7.08 -24.77
CA LYS A 72 -14.38 7.70 -25.07
C LYS A 72 -14.32 9.19 -25.41
N SER A 73 -13.25 9.90 -25.07
CA SER A 73 -13.09 11.34 -25.35
C SER A 73 -12.50 11.61 -26.74
N LEU A 74 -12.01 10.58 -27.43
CA LEU A 74 -11.38 10.65 -28.74
C LEU A 74 -12.31 10.18 -29.88
N ASP A 75 -13.48 9.64 -29.53
CA ASP A 75 -14.61 9.36 -30.43
C ASP A 75 -15.64 10.49 -30.29
#